data_AF-A0ABC8SDE8-F1
#
_entry.id   AF-A0ABC8SDE8-F1
#
_cell.length_a   1.000
_cell.length_b   1.000
_cell.length_c   1.000
_cell.angle_alpha   90.00
_cell.angle_beta   90.00
_cell.angle_gamma   90.00
#
_symmetry.space_group_name_H-M   'P 1'
#
loop_
_entity.id
_entity.type
_entity.pdbx_description
1 polymer ?
#
loop_
_entity_poly.entity_id
_entity_poly.type
_entity_poly.pdbx_seq_one_letter_code
_entity_poly.pdbx_strand_id
1 'polypeptide(L)'
;MASDIKGVAVVIMGVCGAGKSTIGEMLAKVVNCSFLDADDFHPQSNKEKMQKGIPLSEEDRVPWLEKLRDHLNVCLAEVLAARLEKRAAEGNHFMPAKLLQSQLDLLQIEESEGIYKVDGTQSPQVIVSTIQALIL
;
A
#
# COMPACT_ATOMS: atom_id res chain seq x y z
N MET A 1 23.66 -4.65 -12.35
CA MET A 1 22.34 -5.32 -12.29
C MET A 1 21.53 -4.58 -11.23
N ALA A 2 21.01 -3.39 -11.57
CA ALA A 2 20.14 -2.65 -10.67
C ALA A 2 18.76 -3.30 -10.78
N SER A 3 18.45 -4.21 -9.86
CA SER A 3 17.13 -4.85 -9.77
C SER A 3 16.06 -3.77 -9.77
N ASP A 4 15.10 -3.92 -10.67
CA ASP A 4 13.91 -3.09 -10.82
C ASP A 4 13.15 -3.01 -9.49
N ILE A 5 13.47 -2.02 -8.66
CA ILE A 5 12.67 -1.75 -7.46
C ILE A 5 11.40 -1.04 -7.93
N LYS A 6 10.44 -1.82 -8.45
CA LYS A 6 9.03 -1.45 -8.47
C LYS A 6 8.66 -1.15 -7.02
N GLY A 7 8.19 0.06 -6.72
CA GLY A 7 7.64 0.30 -5.38
C GLY A 7 6.41 -0.58 -5.22
N VAL A 8 6.36 -1.34 -4.13
CA VAL A 8 5.26 -2.28 -3.86
C VAL A 8 4.40 -1.68 -2.75
N ALA A 9 3.12 -1.45 -3.06
CA ALA A 9 2.10 -1.23 -2.04
C ALA A 9 1.47 -2.58 -1.70
N VAL A 10 1.46 -2.94 -0.42
CA VAL A 10 0.83 -4.19 0.05
C VAL A 10 -0.47 -3.85 0.77
N VAL A 11 -1.59 -4.34 0.25
CA VAL A 11 -2.91 -4.20 0.88
C VAL A 11 -3.25 -5.49 1.61
N ILE A 12 -3.31 -5.44 2.94
CA ILE A 12 -3.77 -6.57 3.75
C ILE A 12 -5.28 -6.43 3.96
N MET A 13 -6.04 -7.32 3.35
CA MET A 13 -7.50 -7.36 3.42
C MET A 13 -8.00 -8.59 4.17
N GLY A 14 -9.20 -8.48 4.75
CA GLY A 14 -9.79 -9.51 5.60
C GLY A 14 -10.87 -8.95 6.53
N VAL A 15 -11.67 -9.83 7.13
CA VAL A 15 -12.78 -9.45 8.03
C VAL A 15 -12.29 -8.73 9.29
N CYS A 16 -13.21 -8.04 9.98
CA CYS A 16 -12.91 -7.45 11.29
C CYS A 16 -12.45 -8.55 12.27
N GLY A 17 -11.43 -8.26 13.09
CA GLY A 17 -10.85 -9.24 14.03
C GLY A 17 -9.81 -10.20 13.44
N ALA A 18 -9.58 -10.21 12.13
CA ALA A 18 -8.57 -11.07 11.48
C ALA A 18 -7.10 -10.65 11.76
N GLY A 19 -6.84 -9.65 12.61
CA GLY A 19 -5.49 -9.23 12.97
C GLY A 19 -4.75 -8.37 11.93
N LYS A 20 -5.44 -7.82 10.92
CA LYS A 20 -4.85 -7.07 9.80
C LYS A 20 -3.85 -5.98 10.22
N SER A 21 -4.22 -5.09 11.14
CA SER A 21 -3.33 -4.00 11.59
C SER A 21 -2.07 -4.55 12.28
N THR A 22 -2.21 -5.59 13.10
CA THR A 22 -1.06 -6.28 13.73
C THR A 22 -0.12 -6.89 12.69
N ILE A 23 -0.65 -7.61 11.71
CA ILE A 23 0.16 -8.20 10.63
C ILE A 23 0.82 -7.09 9.79
N GLY A 24 0.09 -6.02 9.46
CA GLY A 24 0.61 -4.90 8.69
C GLY A 24 1.75 -4.17 9.37
N GLU A 25 1.62 -3.86 10.66
CA GLU A 25 2.70 -3.25 11.44
C GLU A 25 3.95 -4.13 11.54
N MET A 26 3.75 -5.44 11.74
CA MET A 26 4.85 -6.40 11.81
C MET A 26 5.56 -6.52 10.45
N LEU A 27 4.80 -6.65 9.37
CA LEU A 27 5.34 -6.75 8.02
C LEU A 27 6.11 -5.49 7.64
N ALA A 28 5.55 -4.31 7.92
CA ALA A 28 6.17 -3.02 7.63
C ALA A 28 7.57 -2.88 8.26
N LYS A 29 7.73 -3.35 9.50
CA LYS A 29 9.04 -3.39 10.17
C LYS A 29 10.03 -4.32 9.48
N VAL A 30 9.57 -5.49 9.04
CA VAL A 30 10.41 -6.52 8.42
C VAL A 30 10.88 -6.10 7.02
N VAL A 31 9.99 -5.50 6.23
CA VAL A 31 10.30 -5.06 4.85
C VAL A 31 10.77 -3.61 4.78
N ASN A 32 10.87 -2.93 5.93
CA ASN A 32 11.27 -1.53 6.08
C ASN A 32 10.44 -0.58 5.21
N CYS A 33 9.12 -0.65 5.32
CA CYS A 33 8.18 0.26 4.66
C CYS A 33 7.28 0.98 5.68
N SER A 34 6.56 2.00 5.19
CA SER A 34 5.54 2.69 6.00
C SER A 34 4.31 1.80 6.18
N PHE A 35 3.74 1.82 7.38
CA PHE A 35 2.42 1.24 7.66
C PHE A 35 1.35 2.34 7.66
N LEU A 36 0.19 2.02 7.09
CA LEU A 36 -0.99 2.87 7.05
C LEU A 36 -2.20 2.03 7.48
N ASP A 37 -2.98 2.50 8.45
CA ASP A 37 -4.27 1.87 8.76
C ASP A 37 -5.34 2.45 7.82
N ALA A 38 -6.01 1.56 7.08
CA ALA A 38 -7.02 1.97 6.11
C ALA A 38 -8.22 2.65 6.77
N ASP A 39 -8.53 2.33 8.03
CA ASP A 39 -9.68 2.88 8.76
C ASP A 39 -9.50 4.38 9.06
N ASP A 40 -8.25 4.87 9.11
CA ASP A 40 -7.95 6.29 9.31
C ASP A 40 -8.47 7.16 8.17
N PHE A 41 -8.58 6.59 6.97
CA PHE A 41 -8.98 7.27 5.75
C PHE A 41 -10.50 7.39 5.59
N HIS A 42 -11.29 6.71 6.44
CA HIS A 42 -12.74 6.83 6.38
C HIS A 42 -13.19 8.29 6.63
N PRO A 43 -14.17 8.80 5.84
CA PRO A 43 -14.81 10.06 6.16
C PRO A 43 -15.57 9.95 7.49
N GLN A 44 -15.78 11.08 8.15
CA GLN A 44 -16.43 11.12 9.46
C GLN A 44 -17.83 10.48 9.43
N SER A 45 -18.58 10.67 8.35
CA SER A 45 -19.89 10.04 8.12
C SER A 45 -19.85 8.51 8.18
N ASN A 46 -18.78 7.88 7.68
CA ASN A 46 -18.63 6.42 7.72
C ASN A 46 -18.28 5.95 9.12
N LYS A 47 -17.38 6.67 9.80
CA LYS A 47 -17.01 6.38 11.20
C LYS A 47 -18.25 6.43 12.09
N GLU A 48 -19.11 7.42 11.91
CA GLU A 48 -20.38 7.55 12.65
C GLU A 48 -21.37 6.41 12.37
N LYS A 49 -21.52 5.99 11.10
CA LYS A 49 -22.37 4.83 10.74
C LYS A 49 -21.87 3.55 11.43
N MET A 50 -20.57 3.27 11.33
CA MET A 50 -19.96 2.09 11.93
C MET A 50 -20.04 2.10 13.46
N GLN A 51 -19.85 3.25 14.11
CA GLN A 51 -20.04 3.41 15.56
C GLN A 51 -21.46 3.09 16.02
N LYS A 52 -22.46 3.32 15.15
CA LYS A 52 -23.87 2.97 15.39
C LYS A 52 -24.21 1.52 15.02
N GLY A 53 -23.24 0.72 14.58
CA GLY A 53 -23.46 -0.65 14.08
C GLY A 53 -24.18 -0.69 12.73
N ILE A 54 -24.23 0.42 12.00
CA ILE A 54 -24.85 0.51 10.67
C ILE A 54 -23.79 0.11 9.63
N PRO A 55 -24.05 -0.91 8.79
CA PRO A 55 -23.12 -1.30 7.74
C PRO A 55 -23.01 -0.21 6.67
N LEU A 56 -21.80 -0.05 6.11
CA LEU A 56 -21.56 0.86 4.99
C LEU A 56 -22.09 0.26 3.68
N SER A 57 -22.66 1.11 2.82
CA SER A 57 -23.00 0.75 1.44
C SER A 57 -21.78 0.84 0.51
N GLU A 58 -21.93 0.46 -0.75
CA GLU A 58 -20.87 0.62 -1.73
C GLU A 58 -20.53 2.10 -1.96
N GLU A 59 -21.56 2.94 -2.04
CA GLU A 59 -21.45 4.39 -2.21
C GLU A 59 -20.73 5.05 -1.03
N ASP A 60 -20.95 4.55 0.19
CA ASP A 60 -20.20 5.00 1.37
C ASP A 60 -18.69 4.68 1.24
N ARG A 61 -18.33 3.58 0.59
CA ARG A 61 -16.94 3.13 0.47
C ARG A 61 -16.18 3.84 -0.65
N VAL A 62 -16.85 4.31 -1.72
CA VAL A 62 -16.18 4.95 -2.86
C VAL A 62 -15.26 6.11 -2.43
N PRO A 63 -15.70 7.11 -1.64
CA PRO A 63 -14.82 8.22 -1.25
C PRO A 63 -13.64 7.78 -0.38
N TRP A 64 -13.81 6.72 0.39
CA TRP A 64 -12.76 6.13 1.23
C TRP A 64 -11.70 5.43 0.37
N LEU A 65 -12.13 4.62 -0.60
CA LEU A 65 -11.25 3.92 -1.53
C LEU A 65 -10.47 4.89 -2.42
N GLU A 66 -11.12 5.95 -2.90
CA GLU A 66 -10.45 7.02 -3.66
C GLU A 66 -9.35 7.69 -2.84
N LYS A 67 -9.64 8.03 -1.57
CA LYS A 67 -8.65 8.65 -0.68
C LYS A 67 -7.45 7.73 -0.41
N LEU A 68 -7.69 6.42 -0.25
CA LEU A 68 -6.62 5.43 -0.11
C LEU A 68 -5.75 5.35 -1.37
N ARG A 69 -6.38 5.23 -2.54
CA ARG A 69 -5.69 5.19 -3.84
C ARG A 69 -4.82 6.43 -4.02
N ASP A 70 -5.38 7.61 -3.78
CA ASP A 70 -4.68 8.88 -3.98
C ASP A 70 -3.48 9.00 -3.03
N HIS A 71 -3.62 8.56 -1.77
CA HIS A 71 -2.51 8.56 -0.81
C HIS A 71 -1.41 7.57 -1.18
N LEU A 72 -1.76 6.35 -1.61
CA LEU A 72 -0.79 5.36 -2.07
C LEU A 72 0.02 5.87 -3.28
N ASN A 73 -0.64 6.56 -4.21
CA ASN A 73 0.02 7.17 -5.37
C ASN A 73 1.02 8.26 -4.97
N VAL A 74 0.67 9.13 -4.01
CA VAL A 74 1.57 10.18 -3.51
C VAL A 74 2.80 9.58 -2.84
N CYS A 75 2.63 8.64 -1.91
CA CYS A 75 3.76 8.03 -1.20
C CYS A 75 4.74 7.32 -2.16
N LEU A 76 4.22 6.64 -3.18
CA LEU A 76 5.04 6.01 -4.20
C LEU A 76 5.83 7.05 -5.01
N ALA A 77 5.17 8.13 -5.42
CA ALA A 77 5.80 9.23 -6.16
C ALA A 77 6.93 9.89 -5.35
N GLU A 78 6.72 10.17 -4.07
CA GLU A 78 7.73 10.80 -3.21
C GLU A 78 8.98 9.92 -3.06
N VAL A 79 8.82 8.62 -2.82
CA VAL A 79 9.95 7.69 -2.69
C VAL A 79 10.74 7.58 -4.00
N LEU A 80 10.04 7.50 -5.14
CA LEU A 80 10.67 7.44 -6.44
C LEU A 80 11.36 8.76 -6.80
N ALA A 81 10.75 9.91 -6.49
CA ALA A 81 11.35 11.23 -6.69
C ALA A 81 12.65 11.36 -5.89
N ALA A 82 12.64 11.04 -4.59
CA ALA A 82 13.84 11.08 -3.76
C ALA A 82 14.97 10.17 -4.27
N ARG A 83 14.62 9.00 -4.82
CA ARG A 83 15.59 8.10 -5.47
C ARG A 83 16.15 8.69 -6.77
N LEU A 84 15.32 9.31 -7.59
CA LEU A 84 15.75 9.98 -8.83
C LEU A 84 16.69 11.15 -8.52
N GLU A 85 16.36 11.96 -7.51
CA GLU A 85 17.21 13.07 -7.05
C GLU A 85 18.56 12.58 -6.55
N LYS A 86 18.59 11.51 -5.73
CA LYS A 86 19.84 10.89 -5.27
C LYS A 86 20.72 10.44 -6.45
N ARG A 87 20.12 9.77 -7.44
CA ARG A 87 20.83 9.31 -8.65
C ARG A 87 21.32 10.47 -9.53
N ALA A 88 20.56 11.56 -9.61
CA ALA A 88 20.95 12.77 -10.32
C ALA A 88 22.14 13.46 -9.61
N ALA A 89 22.14 13.52 -8.28
CA ALA A 89 23.24 14.06 -7.49
C ALA A 89 24.53 13.22 -7.61
N GLU A 90 24.41 11.91 -7.83
CA GLU A 90 25.52 10.99 -8.10
C GLU A 90 26.08 11.11 -9.55
N GLY A 91 25.54 12.01 -10.37
CA GLY A 91 26.13 12.45 -11.64
C GLY A 91 25.83 11.58 -12.87
N ASN A 92 24.94 10.59 -12.77
CA ASN A 92 24.74 9.58 -13.81
C ASN A 92 23.28 9.45 -14.31
N HIS A 93 22.45 10.49 -14.14
CA HIS A 93 21.02 10.39 -14.47
C HIS A 93 20.54 11.36 -15.55
N PHE A 94 19.98 10.79 -16.62
CA PHE A 94 19.48 11.49 -17.83
C PHE A 94 17.99 11.88 -17.74
N MET A 95 17.23 11.40 -16.74
CA MET A 95 15.78 11.59 -16.64
C MET A 95 15.40 12.55 -15.49
N PRO A 96 14.74 13.69 -15.77
CA PRO A 96 14.40 14.67 -14.74
C PRO A 96 13.19 14.22 -13.90
N ALA A 97 13.25 14.40 -12.57
CA ALA A 97 12.22 13.98 -11.61
C ALA A 97 10.80 14.49 -11.94
N LYS A 98 10.69 15.62 -12.65
CA LYS A 98 9.42 16.18 -13.12
C LYS A 98 8.60 15.27 -14.06
N LEU A 99 9.21 14.25 -14.66
CA LEU A 99 8.52 13.29 -15.55
C LEU A 99 7.91 12.10 -14.80
N LEU A 100 8.18 11.97 -13.50
CA LEU A 100 7.72 10.83 -12.71
C LEU A 100 6.19 10.73 -12.67
N GLN A 101 5.48 11.85 -12.50
CA GLN A 101 4.01 11.84 -12.43
C GLN A 101 3.39 11.27 -13.71
N SER A 102 3.85 11.72 -14.88
CA SER A 102 3.39 11.18 -16.17
C SER A 102 3.71 9.70 -16.37
N GLN A 103 4.72 9.15 -15.70
CA GLN A 103 5.04 7.72 -15.76
C GLN A 103 4.14 6.90 -14.83
N LEU A 104 3.78 7.44 -13.66
CA LEU A 104 2.83 6.80 -12.74
C LEU A 104 1.43 6.76 -13.34
N ASP A 105 1.00 7.83 -14.01
CA ASP A 105 -0.32 7.91 -14.64
C ASP A 105 -0.49 6.89 -15.79
N LEU A 106 0.61 6.46 -16.42
CA LEU A 106 0.62 5.48 -17.51
C LEU A 106 0.88 4.04 -17.05
N LEU A 107 1.24 3.82 -15.79
CA LEU A 107 1.57 2.50 -15.27
C LEU A 107 0.30 1.68 -15.11
N GLN A 108 0.17 0.58 -15.86
CA GLN A 108 -0.91 -0.39 -15.73
C GLN A 108 -0.39 -1.65 -15.02
N ILE A 109 -1.07 -2.09 -13.96
CA ILE A 109 -0.79 -3.33 -13.23
C ILE A 109 -1.96 -4.28 -13.52
N GLU A 110 -1.68 -5.50 -13.98
CA GLU A 110 -2.72 -6.49 -14.20
C GLU A 110 -3.30 -7.01 -12.87
N GLU A 111 -4.63 -7.13 -12.78
CA GLU A 111 -5.33 -7.58 -11.55
C GLU A 111 -4.93 -8.99 -11.08
N SER A 112 -4.41 -9.82 -11.97
CA SER A 112 -4.02 -11.21 -11.68
C SER A 112 -2.62 -11.34 -11.06
N GLU A 113 -1.76 -10.33 -11.22
CA GLU A 113 -0.41 -10.28 -10.66
C GLU A 113 -0.42 -9.47 -9.35
N GLY A 114 -0.91 -10.04 -8.24
CA GLY A 114 -0.78 -9.36 -6.94
C GLY A 114 -1.70 -9.78 -5.81
N ILE A 115 -2.68 -10.67 -6.05
CA ILE A 115 -3.57 -11.16 -4.99
C ILE A 115 -3.04 -12.48 -4.42
N TYR A 116 -2.52 -12.41 -3.19
CA TYR A 116 -2.08 -13.58 -2.44
C TYR A 116 -3.06 -13.93 -1.31
N LYS A 117 -3.34 -15.23 -1.13
CA LYS A 117 -4.17 -15.74 -0.03
C LYS A 117 -3.29 -16.35 1.05
N VAL A 118 -3.53 -15.97 2.30
CA VAL A 118 -2.81 -16.50 3.48
C VAL A 118 -3.83 -16.99 4.50
N ASP A 119 -3.50 -18.08 5.20
CA ASP A 119 -4.33 -18.64 6.26
C ASP A 119 -4.25 -17.76 7.53
N GLY A 120 -5.35 -17.06 7.83
CA GLY A 120 -5.45 -16.18 9.00
C GLY A 120 -5.53 -16.88 10.35
N THR A 121 -5.59 -18.22 10.40
CA THR A 121 -5.62 -18.99 11.65
C THR A 121 -4.22 -19.27 12.22
N GLN A 122 -3.18 -19.01 11.44
CA GLN A 122 -1.79 -19.20 11.84
C GLN A 122 -1.33 -18.12 12.82
N SER A 123 -0.20 -18.36 13.50
CA SER A 123 0.42 -17.34 14.35
C SER A 123 0.86 -16.12 13.53
N PRO A 124 0.82 -14.89 14.08
CA PRO A 124 1.22 -13.68 13.37
C PRO A 124 2.60 -13.74 12.72
N GLN A 125 3.56 -14.40 13.37
CA GLN A 125 4.93 -14.56 12.86
C GLN A 125 4.96 -15.38 11.57
N VAL A 126 4.24 -16.50 11.53
CA VAL A 126 4.15 -17.36 10.35
C VAL A 126 3.49 -16.60 9.19
N ILE A 127 2.37 -15.91 9.47
CA ILE A 127 1.67 -15.10 8.45
C ILE A 127 2.61 -14.06 7.83
N VAL A 128 3.36 -13.31 8.66
CA VAL A 128 4.30 -12.28 8.19
C VAL A 128 5.41 -12.90 7.35
N SER A 129 6.01 -14.01 7.78
CA SER A 129 7.05 -14.70 7.01
C SER A 129 6.53 -15.23 5.67
N THR A 130 5.29 -15.74 5.64
CA THR A 130 4.64 -16.17 4.39
C THR A 130 4.43 -14.98 3.45
N ILE A 131 3.90 -13.86 3.94
CA ILE A 131 3.70 -12.67 3.10
C ILE A 131 5.04 -12.16 2.58
N GLN A 132 6.06 -12.08 3.42
CA GLN A 132 7.41 -11.64 3.04
C GLN A 132 7.96 -12.49 1.89
N ALA A 133 7.81 -13.82 1.93
CA ALA A 133 8.30 -14.72 0.89
C ALA A 133 7.50 -14.65 -0.43
N LEU A 134 6.29 -14.07 -0.42
CA LEU A 134 5.46 -13.91 -1.61
C LEU A 134 5.73 -12.58 -2.33
N ILE A 135 6.28 -11.59 -1.63
CA ILE A 135 6.51 -10.24 -2.16
C ILE A 135 7.98 -9.89 -2.40
N LEU A 136 8.93 -10.73 -1.97
CA LEU A 136 10.38 -10.61 -2.18
C LEU A 136 10.91 -11.81 -2.96
#